data_AF-A0A8S1RFI4-F1
#
_entry.id   AF-A0A8S1RFI4-F1
#
_cell.length_a   1.000
_cell.length_b   1.000
_cell.length_c   1.000
_cell.angle_alpha   90.00
_cell.angle_beta   90.00
_cell.angle_gamma   90.00
#
_symmetry.space_group_name_H-M   'P 1'
#
loop_
_entity.id
_entity.type
_entity.pdbx_description
1 polymer ?
#
loop_
_entity_poly.entity_id
_entity_poly.type
_entity_poly.pdbx_seq_one_letter_code
_entity_poly.pdbx_strand_id
1 'polypeptide(L)'
;MEQRQFTICQDTQNQEKYLCLNKECYTSKKKQLHCHECLVKLHKTEKNSIKHYEEFVTLDSIINDLIRRNNKKLELYNQMIIDAHQFKKDKFKELCTLKSFSSKSSEFQNQVFKKIELFVEEIPKQLNPQMSLIRQGLQFQKEKLQFQIEQYLSNDTKFENSLKLIIEEIKKNIETYIASIELQDSQTIKKKTIQQLQKKIADLEGVKTMSTTNYIPKTTTMIIIIPLLYIIYTIIELDNQVIKLQMKLDQQFQYILESQKLVLSEIKQQKKEQDNQIEILIKQSNETLQSNNNVKDILINNDSKLTLKIIQLSKKTDEEFNKTNNILKELNINKTIIQNLDVKTIQFSEHSEIIKTDYLINNLIIGQQLNFTKAELIYKSKRDGLSMNAFWLNMRKYGSTLLIAKFHNSEIVGAFTQPPYIPSFYGDYMVDNTYKSFLFSYTKNQIYKVKDNKFTLYSKYMVGPQFGQGPDLSLQGQEFDQCSSNIGYTYEHVQQKGDSIMKGSPKIIEMEVFLLS
;
A
#
# COMPACT_ATOMS: atom_id res chain seq x y z
N MET A 1 33.94 -21.55 -9.90
CA MET A 1 32.82 -21.75 -8.94
C MET A 1 32.09 -23.01 -9.35
N GLU A 2 32.29 -24.10 -8.62
CA GLU A 2 31.60 -25.37 -8.89
C GLU A 2 30.14 -25.29 -8.44
N GLN A 3 29.21 -25.43 -9.38
CA GLN A 3 27.80 -25.66 -9.08
C GLN A 3 27.66 -27.04 -8.43
N ARG A 4 27.54 -27.08 -7.09
CA ARG A 4 27.22 -28.32 -6.37
C ARG A 4 25.75 -28.63 -6.56
N GLN A 5 25.45 -29.63 -7.40
CA GLN A 5 24.12 -30.21 -7.54
C GLN A 5 23.69 -30.90 -6.23
N PHE A 6 22.45 -30.65 -5.82
CA PHE A 6 21.86 -31.17 -4.60
C PHE A 6 21.41 -32.63 -4.81
N THR A 7 22.03 -33.58 -4.10
CA THR A 7 21.51 -34.95 -3.99
C THR A 7 20.48 -35.04 -2.86
N ILE A 8 19.25 -35.41 -3.22
CA ILE A 8 18.15 -35.75 -2.30
C ILE A 8 18.63 -36.87 -1.36
N CYS A 9 18.28 -36.79 -0.07
CA CYS A 9 18.49 -37.89 0.87
C CYS A 9 17.91 -39.19 0.31
N GLN A 10 18.76 -40.16 -0.02
CA GLN A 10 18.32 -41.43 -0.61
C GLN A 10 17.62 -42.34 0.41
N ASP A 11 17.80 -42.10 1.71
CA ASP A 11 17.29 -42.96 2.78
C ASP A 11 15.83 -42.66 3.18
N THR A 12 15.26 -41.54 2.74
CA THR A 12 13.87 -41.20 3.01
C THR A 12 13.23 -40.67 1.73
N GLN A 13 12.12 -41.25 1.26
CA GLN A 13 11.31 -40.68 0.17
C GLN A 13 10.73 -39.28 0.49
N ASN A 14 11.02 -38.75 1.67
CA ASN A 14 10.56 -37.45 2.15
C ASN A 14 11.34 -36.30 1.53
N GLN A 15 10.62 -35.30 1.03
CA GLN A 15 11.18 -34.05 0.54
C GLN A 15 11.91 -33.31 1.68
N GLU A 16 13.10 -32.79 1.40
CA GLU A 16 13.86 -31.96 2.33
C GLU A 16 13.10 -30.64 2.59
N LYS A 17 12.47 -30.52 3.77
CA LYS A 17 11.58 -29.40 4.12
C LYS A 17 11.89 -28.72 5.44
N TYR A 18 12.75 -29.30 6.27
CA TYR A 18 13.00 -28.82 7.63
C TYR A 18 14.38 -28.20 7.77
N LEU A 19 14.46 -27.19 8.62
CA LEU A 19 15.65 -26.43 8.98
C LEU A 19 15.75 -26.32 10.49
N CYS A 20 16.98 -26.43 11.03
CA CYS A 20 17.27 -26.13 12.43
C CYS A 20 17.73 -24.67 12.52
N LEU A 21 16.98 -23.84 13.26
CA LEU A 21 17.27 -22.41 13.41
C LEU A 21 18.37 -22.10 14.45
N ASN A 22 18.95 -23.13 15.07
CA ASN A 22 20.07 -22.94 15.97
C ASN A 22 21.28 -22.31 15.26
N LYS A 23 21.88 -21.29 15.88
CA LYS A 23 23.02 -20.56 15.31
C LYS A 23 24.18 -21.45 14.89
N GLU A 24 24.51 -22.47 15.67
CA GLU A 24 25.63 -23.37 15.36
C GLU A 24 25.31 -24.26 14.14
N CYS A 25 24.03 -24.52 13.91
CA CYS A 25 23.56 -25.49 12.92
C CYS A 25 23.41 -24.83 11.55
N TYR A 26 22.77 -23.66 11.47
CA TYR A 26 22.57 -22.97 10.18
C TYR A 26 23.82 -22.20 9.71
N THR A 27 24.77 -21.86 10.58
CA THR A 27 26.05 -21.24 10.16
C THR A 27 27.06 -22.25 9.64
N SER A 28 26.85 -23.54 9.87
CA SER A 28 27.71 -24.59 9.34
C SER A 28 27.52 -24.70 7.82
N LYS A 29 28.62 -24.78 7.04
CA LYS A 29 28.60 -24.92 5.56
C LYS A 29 27.99 -26.27 5.07
N LYS A 30 27.32 -27.03 5.94
CA LYS A 30 26.70 -28.33 5.64
C LYS A 30 25.33 -28.12 4.98
N LYS A 31 24.75 -29.18 4.41
CA LYS A 31 23.37 -29.16 3.91
C LYS A 31 22.46 -28.63 5.04
N GLN A 32 21.67 -27.60 4.77
CA GLN A 32 20.83 -26.94 5.79
C GLN A 32 19.40 -27.49 5.79
N LEU A 33 18.93 -27.98 4.64
CA LEU A 33 17.61 -28.57 4.45
C LEU A 33 17.69 -30.09 4.60
N HIS A 34 16.85 -30.64 5.46
CA HIS A 34 16.74 -32.07 5.69
C HIS A 34 15.27 -32.50 5.76
N CYS A 35 15.01 -33.80 5.61
CA CYS A 35 13.77 -34.37 6.12
C CYS A 35 13.82 -34.37 7.66
N HIS A 36 12.64 -34.41 8.31
CA HIS A 36 12.55 -34.37 9.77
C HIS A 36 13.39 -35.48 10.44
N GLU A 37 13.35 -36.71 9.92
CA GLU A 37 14.08 -37.85 10.48
C GLU A 37 15.61 -37.68 10.42
N CYS A 38 16.14 -37.17 9.30
CA CYS A 38 17.56 -36.87 9.18
C CYS A 38 17.98 -35.76 10.13
N LEU A 39 17.15 -34.73 10.30
CA LEU A 39 17.42 -33.64 11.24
C LEU A 39 17.46 -34.15 12.69
N VAL A 40 16.51 -35.01 13.08
CA VAL A 40 16.51 -35.69 14.39
C VAL A 40 17.76 -36.54 14.61
N LYS A 41 18.17 -37.32 13.60
CA LYS A 41 19.40 -38.15 13.68
C LYS A 41 20.65 -37.28 13.83
N LEU A 42 20.75 -36.17 13.09
CA LEU A 42 21.88 -35.24 13.14
C LEU A 42 22.01 -34.54 14.50
N HIS A 43 20.91 -34.32 15.20
CA HIS A 43 20.88 -33.65 16.51
C HIS A 43 20.83 -34.61 17.70
N LYS A 44 20.87 -35.92 17.46
CA LYS A 44 20.89 -36.92 18.52
C LYS A 44 22.25 -36.96 19.21
N THR A 45 22.27 -36.87 20.54
CA THR A 45 23.48 -37.01 21.36
C THR A 45 23.79 -38.48 21.62
N GLU A 46 25.00 -38.77 22.12
CA GLU A 46 25.40 -40.10 22.60
C GLU A 46 24.45 -40.66 23.68
N LYS A 47 23.80 -39.77 24.44
CA LYS A 47 22.78 -40.13 25.46
C LYS A 47 21.37 -40.27 24.88
N ASN A 48 21.22 -40.37 23.56
CA ASN A 48 19.93 -40.46 22.87
C ASN A 48 18.99 -39.24 23.02
N SER A 49 19.44 -38.12 23.60
CA SER A 49 18.65 -36.88 23.64
C SER A 49 18.82 -36.07 22.35
N ILE A 50 17.80 -35.34 21.90
CA ILE A 50 17.86 -34.51 20.69
C ILE A 50 18.14 -33.07 21.12
N LYS A 51 19.25 -32.46 20.65
CA LYS A 51 19.52 -31.04 20.88
C LYS A 51 18.63 -30.18 19.98
N HIS A 52 18.07 -29.09 20.52
CA HIS A 52 17.36 -28.06 19.76
C HIS A 52 16.15 -28.56 18.93
N TYR A 53 15.49 -29.63 19.36
CA TYR A 53 14.33 -30.20 18.66
C TYR A 53 13.22 -29.16 18.42
N GLU A 54 13.02 -28.25 19.38
CA GLU A 54 12.03 -27.16 19.31
C GLU A 54 12.36 -26.10 18.24
N GLU A 55 13.59 -26.08 17.73
CA GLU A 55 14.06 -25.12 16.73
C GLU A 55 13.95 -25.66 15.30
N PHE A 56 13.28 -26.80 15.12
CA PHE A 56 13.03 -27.40 13.81
C PHE A 56 11.81 -26.74 13.18
N VAL A 57 12.03 -26.01 12.09
CA VAL A 57 10.97 -25.27 11.40
C VAL A 57 10.92 -25.69 9.93
N THR A 58 9.71 -25.81 9.41
CA THR A 58 9.51 -26.04 7.97
C THR A 58 9.92 -24.81 7.17
N LEU A 59 10.61 -25.00 6.05
CA LEU A 59 11.02 -23.94 5.14
C LEU A 59 9.83 -23.08 4.69
N ASP A 60 8.68 -23.71 4.37
CA ASP A 60 7.48 -22.98 3.94
C ASP A 60 6.98 -22.00 5.02
N SER A 61 7.02 -22.40 6.29
CA SER A 61 6.66 -21.52 7.41
C SER A 61 7.61 -20.32 7.52
N ILE A 62 8.93 -20.55 7.37
CA ILE A 62 9.94 -19.48 7.36
C ILE A 62 9.68 -18.52 6.19
N ILE A 63 9.45 -19.04 4.99
CA ILE A 63 9.20 -18.23 3.78
C ILE A 63 7.93 -17.39 3.97
N ASN A 64 6.83 -18.01 4.40
CA ASN A 64 5.56 -17.31 4.58
C ASN A 64 5.66 -16.22 5.65
N ASP A 65 6.33 -16.50 6.77
CA ASP A 65 6.53 -15.50 7.81
C ASP A 65 7.45 -14.35 7.33
N LEU A 66 8.50 -14.67 6.60
CA LEU A 66 9.41 -13.68 6.04
C LEU A 66 8.71 -12.79 5.00
N ILE A 67 7.86 -13.35 4.14
CA ILE A 67 7.02 -12.58 3.22
C ILE A 67 6.09 -11.65 4.02
N ARG A 68 5.38 -12.18 5.02
CA ARG A 68 4.49 -11.40 5.88
C ARG A 68 5.22 -10.23 6.56
N ARG A 69 6.40 -10.49 7.13
CA ARG A 69 7.22 -9.46 7.82
C ARG A 69 7.77 -8.43 6.84
N ASN A 70 8.25 -8.85 5.67
CA ASN A 70 8.72 -7.94 4.63
C ASN A 70 7.60 -7.05 4.07
N ASN A 71 6.39 -7.59 3.93
CA ASN A 71 5.21 -6.79 3.56
C ASN A 71 4.91 -5.74 4.63
N LYS A 72 4.91 -6.11 5.92
CA LYS A 72 4.74 -5.15 7.02
C LYS A 72 5.82 -4.05 7.01
N LYS A 73 7.07 -4.40 6.72
CA LYS A 73 8.18 -3.43 6.57
C LYS A 73 7.96 -2.48 5.40
N LEU A 74 7.48 -3.01 4.27
CA LEU A 74 7.15 -2.22 3.08
C LEU A 74 5.95 -1.27 3.33
N GLU A 75 4.92 -1.74 4.03
CA GLU A 75 3.80 -0.91 4.47
C GLU A 75 4.27 0.23 5.37
N LEU A 76 5.09 -0.06 6.37
CA LEU A 76 5.65 0.94 7.26
C LEU A 76 6.49 1.98 6.50
N TYR A 77 7.35 1.53 5.59
CA TYR A 77 8.12 2.40 4.71
C TYR A 77 7.20 3.33 3.90
N ASN A 78 6.17 2.79 3.26
CA ASN A 78 5.24 3.58 2.47
C ASN A 78 4.48 4.59 3.32
N GLN A 79 4.03 4.18 4.52
CA GLN A 79 3.37 5.08 5.47
C GLN A 79 4.28 6.25 5.86
N MET A 80 5.55 5.96 6.08
CA MET A 80 6.55 6.96 6.44
C MET A 80 6.85 7.97 5.34
N ILE A 81 6.87 7.53 4.08
CA ILE A 81 6.95 8.45 2.93
C ILE A 81 5.72 9.35 2.87
N ILE A 82 4.52 8.79 3.11
CA ILE A 82 3.27 9.55 3.18
C ILE A 82 3.34 10.60 4.29
N ASP A 83 3.76 10.21 5.49
CA ASP A 83 3.87 11.09 6.65
C ASP A 83 4.84 12.24 6.40
N ALA A 84 5.97 11.97 5.73
CA ALA A 84 6.94 13.00 5.37
C ALA A 84 6.40 13.99 4.32
N HIS A 85 5.67 13.49 3.32
CA HIS A 85 4.98 14.36 2.37
C HIS A 85 3.87 15.18 3.02
N GLN A 86 3.17 14.63 4.00
CA GLN A 86 2.17 15.37 4.76
C GLN A 86 2.84 16.47 5.60
N PHE A 87 3.92 16.14 6.31
CA PHE A 87 4.73 17.12 7.04
C PHE A 87 5.21 18.27 6.13
N LYS A 88 5.68 17.97 4.90
CA LYS A 88 6.01 18.99 3.89
C LYS A 88 4.84 19.94 3.64
N LYS A 89 3.64 19.39 3.37
CA LYS A 89 2.43 20.18 3.09
C LYS A 89 2.06 21.06 4.28
N ASP A 90 2.14 20.51 5.49
CA ASP A 90 1.84 21.25 6.71
C ASP A 90 2.82 22.40 6.91
N LYS A 91 4.12 22.18 6.68
CA LYS A 91 5.14 23.25 6.72
C LYS A 91 4.97 24.29 5.63
N PHE A 92 4.54 23.91 4.42
CA PHE A 92 4.20 24.89 3.38
C PHE A 92 3.04 25.77 3.80
N LYS A 93 1.98 25.16 4.37
CA LYS A 93 0.83 25.90 4.88
C LYS A 93 1.22 26.85 6.02
N GLU A 94 2.02 26.37 6.98
CA GLU A 94 2.56 27.17 8.08
C GLU A 94 3.32 28.40 7.55
N LEU A 95 4.28 28.19 6.64
CA LEU A 95 5.04 29.28 6.00
C LEU A 95 4.13 30.28 5.28
N CYS A 96 3.13 29.83 4.54
CA CYS A 96 2.16 30.73 3.87
C CYS A 96 1.34 31.58 4.86
N THR A 97 1.12 31.10 6.08
CA THR A 97 0.40 31.88 7.11
C THR A 97 1.28 32.92 7.83
N LEU A 98 2.60 32.78 7.75
CA LEU A 98 3.52 33.75 8.34
C LEU A 98 3.54 35.04 7.50
N LYS A 99 3.07 36.14 8.10
CA LYS A 99 3.04 37.46 7.43
C LYS A 99 4.41 37.86 6.89
N SER A 100 5.48 37.63 7.68
CA SER A 100 6.87 37.88 7.27
C SER A 100 7.23 37.17 5.97
N PHE A 101 6.87 35.90 5.84
CA PHE A 101 7.15 35.09 4.67
C PHE A 101 6.25 35.45 3.47
N SER A 102 4.96 35.66 3.70
CA SER A 102 4.00 36.04 2.65
C SER A 102 4.34 37.38 1.97
N SER A 103 5.05 38.27 2.69
CA SER A 103 5.52 39.57 2.16
C SER A 103 6.80 39.49 1.31
N LYS A 104 7.43 38.31 1.22
CA LYS A 104 8.65 38.10 0.42
C LYS A 104 8.34 37.97 -1.07
N SER A 105 9.38 38.11 -1.89
CA SER A 105 9.25 37.84 -3.33
C SER A 105 8.86 36.39 -3.58
N SER A 106 8.08 36.15 -4.63
CA SER A 106 7.71 34.81 -5.08
C SER A 106 8.94 33.94 -5.37
N GLU A 107 10.02 34.54 -5.87
CA GLU A 107 11.30 33.85 -6.09
C GLU A 107 11.88 33.30 -4.79
N PHE A 108 11.91 34.10 -3.72
CA PHE A 108 12.39 33.65 -2.41
C PHE A 108 11.51 32.52 -1.86
N GLN A 109 10.19 32.67 -1.95
CA GLN A 109 9.25 31.65 -1.49
C GLN A 109 9.47 30.32 -2.22
N ASN A 110 9.64 30.37 -3.54
CA ASN A 110 9.92 29.19 -4.37
C ASN A 110 11.27 28.54 -4.02
N GLN A 111 12.31 29.32 -3.71
CA GLN A 111 13.60 28.78 -3.26
C GLN A 111 13.46 28.01 -1.94
N VAL A 112 12.70 28.56 -0.97
CA VAL A 112 12.44 27.91 0.32
C VAL A 112 11.64 26.63 0.14
N PHE A 113 10.55 26.65 -0.64
CA PHE A 113 9.75 25.47 -0.92
C PHE A 113 10.56 24.38 -1.62
N LYS A 114 11.37 24.76 -2.64
CA LYS A 114 12.24 23.81 -3.34
C LYS A 114 13.27 23.18 -2.41
N LYS A 115 13.84 23.94 -1.47
CA LYS A 115 14.80 23.40 -0.48
C LYS A 115 14.15 22.37 0.43
N ILE A 116 12.94 22.66 0.94
CA ILE A 116 12.17 21.73 1.78
C ILE A 116 11.78 20.47 0.98
N GLU A 117 11.39 20.63 -0.28
CA GLU A 117 11.08 19.53 -1.17
C GLU A 117 12.29 18.60 -1.36
N LEU A 118 13.47 19.16 -1.60
CA LEU A 118 14.72 18.40 -1.68
C LEU A 118 15.03 17.61 -0.40
N PHE A 119 14.73 18.16 0.79
CA PHE A 119 14.91 17.40 2.04
C PHE A 119 14.00 16.18 2.12
N VAL A 120 12.75 16.29 1.66
CA VAL A 120 11.80 15.17 1.66
C VAL A 120 12.12 14.14 0.57
N GLU A 121 12.58 14.59 -0.61
CA GLU A 121 13.04 13.72 -1.69
C GLU A 121 14.30 12.91 -1.34
N GLU A 122 15.01 13.29 -0.29
CA GLU A 122 16.17 12.56 0.21
C GLU A 122 15.79 11.34 1.06
N ILE A 123 14.56 11.29 1.59
CA ILE A 123 14.06 10.16 2.37
C ILE A 123 14.10 8.86 1.54
N PRO A 124 13.50 8.77 0.34
CA PRO A 124 13.60 7.56 -0.46
C PRO A 124 15.05 7.16 -0.75
N LYS A 125 15.95 8.12 -0.99
CA LYS A 125 17.35 7.83 -1.31
C LYS A 125 18.10 7.20 -0.14
N GLN A 126 17.93 7.74 1.06
CA GLN A 126 18.55 7.20 2.28
C GLN A 126 17.97 5.82 2.66
N LEU A 127 16.70 5.58 2.35
CA LEU A 127 16.00 4.34 2.66
C LEU A 127 16.14 3.25 1.59
N ASN A 128 16.50 3.61 0.35
CA ASN A 128 16.58 2.68 -0.78
C ASN A 128 17.45 1.43 -0.51
N PRO A 129 18.63 1.54 0.16
CA PRO A 129 19.42 0.35 0.48
C PRO A 129 18.66 -0.67 1.34
N GLN A 130 17.87 -0.20 2.31
CA GLN A 130 17.07 -1.08 3.16
C GLN A 130 15.90 -1.69 2.37
N MET A 131 15.29 -0.91 1.48
CA MET A 131 14.19 -1.39 0.62
C MET A 131 14.64 -2.43 -0.40
N SER A 132 15.84 -2.29 -0.95
CA SER A 132 16.44 -3.30 -1.83
C SER A 132 16.55 -4.66 -1.13
N LEU A 133 16.97 -4.68 0.14
CA LEU A 133 17.06 -5.91 0.94
C LEU A 133 15.70 -6.55 1.17
N ILE A 134 14.67 -5.75 1.49
CA ILE A 134 13.29 -6.24 1.65
C ILE A 134 12.78 -6.87 0.36
N ARG A 135 12.96 -6.17 -0.77
CA ARG A 135 12.54 -6.67 -2.10
C ARG A 135 13.25 -7.96 -2.48
N GLN A 136 14.54 -8.08 -2.17
CA GLN A 136 15.28 -9.34 -2.37
C GLN A 136 14.74 -10.46 -1.49
N GLY A 137 14.33 -10.16 -0.24
CA GLY A 137 13.71 -11.13 0.67
C GLY A 137 12.37 -11.67 0.17
N LEU A 138 11.61 -10.89 -0.61
CA LEU A 138 10.34 -11.34 -1.20
C LEU A 138 10.50 -12.42 -2.28
N GLN A 139 11.70 -12.56 -2.85
CA GLN A 139 11.99 -13.57 -3.88
C GLN A 139 12.74 -14.75 -3.29
N PHE A 140 11.98 -15.82 -3.05
CA PHE A 140 12.40 -17.21 -2.88
C PHE A 140 13.66 -17.63 -3.66
N GLN A 141 14.90 -17.48 -3.20
CA GLN A 141 16.08 -18.02 -3.91
C GLN A 141 16.86 -18.99 -3.03
N LYS A 142 16.92 -20.26 -3.43
CA LYS A 142 17.57 -21.34 -2.66
C LYS A 142 19.06 -21.05 -2.41
N GLU A 143 19.73 -20.42 -3.37
CA GLU A 143 21.13 -19.99 -3.29
C GLU A 143 21.36 -18.91 -2.22
N LYS A 144 20.29 -18.24 -1.78
CA LYS A 144 20.28 -17.18 -0.76
C LYS A 144 19.64 -17.62 0.56
N LEU A 145 19.48 -18.93 0.78
CA LEU A 145 18.84 -19.47 1.98
C LEU A 145 19.44 -18.93 3.27
N GLN A 146 20.79 -18.84 3.36
CA GLN A 146 21.46 -18.26 4.53
C GLN A 146 21.03 -16.80 4.76
N PHE A 147 21.02 -15.96 3.71
CA PHE A 147 20.59 -14.57 3.81
C PHE A 147 19.13 -14.47 4.26
N GLN A 148 18.24 -15.33 3.77
CA GLN A 148 16.84 -15.33 4.15
C GLN A 148 16.63 -15.77 5.60
N ILE A 149 17.41 -16.74 6.09
CA ILE A 149 17.40 -17.13 7.51
C ILE A 149 17.93 -15.97 8.37
N GLU A 150 19.00 -15.29 7.96
CA GLU A 150 19.51 -14.12 8.67
C GLU A 150 18.48 -12.99 8.71
N GLN A 151 17.72 -12.76 7.62
CA GLN A 151 16.59 -11.83 7.59
C GLN A 151 15.45 -12.27 8.51
N TYR A 152 15.10 -13.56 8.51
CA TYR A 152 14.08 -14.13 9.39
C TYR A 152 14.46 -13.97 10.87
N LEU A 153 15.75 -14.15 11.21
CA LEU A 153 16.24 -13.98 12.58
C LEU A 153 16.51 -12.50 12.94
N SER A 154 16.45 -11.59 11.96
CA SER A 154 16.68 -10.16 12.21
C SER A 154 15.60 -9.56 13.10
N ASN A 155 15.98 -8.60 13.95
CA ASN A 155 15.04 -7.91 14.83
C ASN A 155 14.31 -6.81 14.05
N ASP A 156 13.00 -6.95 13.87
CA ASP A 156 12.18 -5.97 13.15
C ASP A 156 12.20 -4.59 13.82
N THR A 157 12.28 -4.53 15.16
CA THR A 157 12.32 -3.26 15.89
C THR A 157 13.52 -2.40 15.52
N LYS A 158 14.66 -3.02 15.15
CA LYS A 158 15.84 -2.31 14.68
C LYS A 158 15.57 -1.62 13.33
N PHE A 159 14.86 -2.28 12.43
CA PHE A 159 14.46 -1.70 11.15
C PHE A 159 13.48 -0.54 11.37
N GLU A 160 12.42 -0.75 12.15
CA GLU A 160 11.44 0.30 12.45
C GLU A 160 12.10 1.53 13.09
N ASN A 161 13.00 1.34 14.06
CA ASN A 161 13.74 2.42 14.71
C ASN A 161 14.67 3.16 13.74
N SER A 162 15.35 2.42 12.84
CA SER A 162 16.20 3.05 11.83
C SER A 162 15.40 3.95 10.89
N LEU A 163 14.21 3.51 10.47
CA LEU A 163 13.34 4.32 9.63
C LEU A 163 12.86 5.59 10.36
N LYS A 164 12.42 5.45 11.63
CA LYS A 164 12.00 6.58 12.46
C LYS A 164 13.10 7.62 12.60
N LEU A 165 14.33 7.20 12.89
CA LEU A 165 15.47 8.10 13.06
C LEU A 165 15.74 8.94 11.80
N ILE A 166 15.68 8.35 10.61
CA ILE A 166 15.92 9.05 9.34
C ILE A 166 14.86 10.14 9.10
N ILE A 167 13.59 9.84 9.41
CA ILE A 167 12.50 10.80 9.24
C ILE A 167 12.61 11.92 10.26
N GLU A 168 12.88 11.60 11.52
CA GLU A 168 13.05 12.62 12.57
C GLU A 168 14.25 13.52 12.29
N GLU A 169 15.34 12.99 11.74
CA GLU A 169 16.47 13.80 11.29
C GLU A 169 16.07 14.76 10.17
N ILE A 170 15.29 14.31 9.19
CA ILE A 170 14.85 15.14 8.06
C ILE A 170 13.84 16.20 8.51
N LYS A 171 12.91 15.87 9.40
CA LYS A 171 12.01 16.85 10.04
C LYS A 171 12.82 17.92 10.77
N LYS A 172 13.79 17.50 11.59
CA LYS A 172 14.69 18.41 12.32
C LYS A 172 15.48 19.33 11.36
N ASN A 173 15.96 18.80 10.23
CA ASN A 173 16.66 19.59 9.22
C ASN A 173 15.76 20.65 8.58
N ILE A 174 14.50 20.29 8.27
CA ILE A 174 13.50 21.24 7.76
C ILE A 174 13.20 22.32 8.79
N GLU A 175 12.97 21.96 10.05
CA GLU A 175 12.70 22.92 11.13
C GLU A 175 13.87 23.86 11.38
N THR A 176 15.09 23.32 11.42
CA THR A 176 16.32 24.12 11.57
C THR A 176 16.48 25.09 10.41
N TYR A 177 16.17 24.65 9.18
CA TYR A 177 16.21 25.51 8.00
C TYR A 177 15.16 26.63 8.07
N ILE A 178 13.91 26.32 8.45
CA ILE A 178 12.85 27.33 8.63
C ILE A 178 13.25 28.35 9.71
N ALA A 179 13.73 27.90 10.87
CA ALA A 179 14.21 28.78 11.93
C ALA A 179 15.36 29.69 11.46
N SER A 180 16.25 29.18 10.60
CA SER A 180 17.34 29.99 10.03
C SER A 180 16.83 31.11 9.11
N ILE A 181 15.74 30.87 8.37
CA ILE A 181 15.08 31.88 7.52
C ILE A 181 14.46 32.96 8.40
N GLU A 182 13.72 32.57 9.45
CA GLU A 182 13.09 33.52 10.37
C GLU A 182 14.13 34.40 11.08
N LEU A 183 15.27 33.82 11.46
CA LEU A 183 16.38 34.55 12.06
C LEU A 183 16.99 35.56 11.09
N GLN A 184 17.25 35.17 9.83
CA GLN A 184 17.74 36.07 8.80
C GLN A 184 16.77 37.23 8.52
N ASP A 185 15.47 36.94 8.55
CA ASP A 185 14.41 37.93 8.39
C ASP A 185 14.39 38.93 9.55
N SER A 186 14.44 38.44 10.78
CA SER A 186 14.51 39.27 11.99
C SER A 186 15.73 40.19 11.96
N GLN A 187 16.91 39.67 11.59
CA GLN A 187 18.13 40.46 11.44
C GLN A 187 18.01 41.54 10.34
N THR A 188 17.36 41.20 9.22
CA THR A 188 17.14 42.14 8.11
C THR A 188 16.19 43.28 8.51
N ILE A 189 15.11 42.96 9.21
CA ILE A 189 14.16 43.96 9.74
C ILE A 189 14.86 44.87 10.75
N LYS A 190 15.65 44.29 11.66
CA LYS A 190 16.43 45.05 12.64
C LYS A 190 17.41 46.01 11.94
N LYS A 191 18.13 45.55 10.92
CA LYS A 191 19.06 46.39 10.14
C LYS A 191 18.34 47.53 9.42
N LYS A 192 17.21 47.27 8.76
CA LYS A 192 16.40 48.31 8.10
C LYS A 192 15.86 49.34 9.10
N THR A 193 15.41 48.89 10.27
CA THR A 193 14.90 49.77 11.33
C THR A 193 16.02 50.67 11.87
N ILE A 194 17.20 50.11 12.12
CA ILE A 194 18.38 50.88 12.54
C ILE A 194 18.76 51.91 11.47
N GLN A 195 18.78 51.53 10.19
CA GLN A 195 19.09 52.46 9.09
C GLN A 195 18.06 53.60 8.99
N GLN A 196 16.78 53.31 9.16
CA GLN A 196 15.72 54.32 9.19
C GLN A 196 15.87 55.27 10.39
N LEU A 197 16.21 54.75 11.57
CA LEU A 197 16.48 55.56 12.75
C LEU A 197 17.72 56.43 12.56
N GLN A 198 18.81 55.89 12.03
CA GLN A 198 20.02 56.64 11.72
C GLN A 198 19.75 57.77 10.71
N LYS A 199 18.95 57.50 9.67
CA LYS A 199 18.54 58.53 8.72
C LYS A 199 17.74 59.64 9.41
N LYS A 200 16.76 59.29 10.26
CA LYS A 200 16.01 60.29 11.04
C LYS A 200 16.89 61.10 11.98
N ILE A 201 17.88 60.48 12.61
CA ILE A 201 18.85 61.19 13.46
C ILE A 201 19.68 62.16 12.61
N ALA A 202 20.20 61.74 11.46
CA ALA A 202 20.97 62.61 10.57
C ALA A 202 20.11 63.79 10.04
N ASP A 203 18.85 63.54 9.69
CA ASP A 203 17.91 64.57 9.26
C ASP A 203 17.66 65.59 10.40
N LEU A 204 17.60 65.15 11.66
CA LEU A 204 17.47 66.01 12.84
C LEU A 204 18.76 66.79 13.16
N GLU A 205 19.93 66.19 12.94
CA GLU A 205 21.23 66.85 13.14
C GLU A 205 21.50 67.90 12.07
N GLY A 206 21.02 67.70 10.84
CA GLY A 206 21.07 68.69 9.75
C GLY A 206 20.29 69.99 10.06
N VAL A 207 19.42 70.01 11.07
CA VAL A 207 18.68 71.18 11.54
C VAL A 207 19.52 72.08 12.48
N LYS A 208 20.72 71.65 12.92
CA LYS A 208 21.57 72.38 13.87
C LYS A 208 22.43 73.52 13.29
N THR A 209 22.27 73.91 12.03
CA THR A 209 22.96 75.09 11.46
C THR A 209 22.20 76.41 11.69
N MET A 210 21.24 76.47 12.62
CA MET A 210 20.75 77.76 13.13
C MET A 210 21.74 78.38 14.12
N SER A 211 22.08 79.64 13.85
CA SER A 211 23.11 80.47 14.50
C SER A 211 23.16 80.31 16.02
N THR A 212 24.36 79.98 16.50
CA THR A 212 24.76 79.90 17.90
C THR A 212 24.48 81.20 18.65
N THR A 213 23.53 81.17 19.59
CA THR A 213 23.50 82.11 20.72
C THR A 213 23.58 81.31 22.02
N ASN A 214 24.52 81.71 22.88
CA ASN A 214 24.93 81.01 24.09
C ASN A 214 23.86 81.05 25.17
N TYR A 215 22.97 80.06 25.19
CA TYR A 215 22.25 79.63 26.38
C TYR A 215 21.75 78.21 26.14
N ILE A 216 22.41 77.19 26.68
CA ILE A 216 21.88 75.81 26.66
C ILE A 216 20.82 75.76 27.76
N PRO A 217 19.52 75.82 27.44
CA PRO A 217 18.49 75.80 28.45
C PRO A 217 18.29 74.34 28.88
N LYS A 218 17.68 74.13 30.05
CA LYS A 218 17.23 72.81 30.55
C LYS A 218 16.38 72.01 29.54
N THR A 219 15.91 72.65 28.47
CA THR A 219 15.17 72.04 27.34
C THR A 219 16.02 71.07 26.51
N THR A 220 17.33 71.26 26.41
CA THR A 220 18.20 70.36 25.60
C THR A 220 18.35 68.97 26.24
N THR A 221 18.32 68.89 27.57
CA THR A 221 18.33 67.63 28.31
C THR A 221 17.00 66.89 28.16
N MET A 222 15.86 67.61 28.12
CA MET A 222 14.54 67.04 27.81
C MET A 222 14.49 66.41 26.41
N ILE A 223 15.13 67.03 25.40
CA ILE A 223 15.16 66.53 24.02
C ILE A 223 15.88 65.18 23.91
N ILE A 224 16.84 64.87 24.80
CA ILE A 224 17.55 63.58 24.80
C ILE A 224 16.82 62.53 25.65
N ILE A 225 16.19 62.95 26.74
CA ILE A 225 15.47 62.04 27.65
C ILE A 225 14.20 61.48 26.99
N ILE A 226 13.46 62.28 26.21
CA ILE A 226 12.21 61.85 25.58
C ILE A 226 12.41 60.65 24.60
N PRO A 227 13.39 60.66 23.68
CA PRO A 227 13.70 59.51 22.83
C PRO A 227 14.13 58.27 23.61
N LEU A 228 14.90 58.43 24.68
CA LEU A 228 15.36 57.32 25.54
C LEU A 228 14.18 56.66 26.26
N LEU A 229 13.27 57.45 26.82
CA LEU A 229 12.03 56.96 27.41
C LEU A 229 11.13 56.29 26.38
N TYR A 230 11.07 56.80 25.15
CA TYR A 230 10.33 56.18 24.06
C TYR A 230 10.91 54.81 23.66
N ILE A 231 12.24 54.67 23.62
CA ILE A 231 12.89 53.38 23.34
C ILE A 231 12.56 52.37 24.46
N ILE A 232 12.69 52.78 25.74
CA ILE A 232 12.32 51.92 26.88
C ILE A 232 10.85 51.49 26.79
N TYR A 233 9.95 52.41 26.47
CA TYR A 233 8.54 52.11 26.25
C TYR A 233 8.33 51.07 25.15
N THR A 234 9.02 51.21 24.00
CA THR A 234 8.88 50.22 22.90
C THR A 234 9.43 48.84 23.25
N ILE A 235 10.46 48.75 24.10
CA ILE A 235 10.98 47.47 24.60
C ILE A 235 9.95 46.80 25.51
N ILE A 236 9.36 47.55 26.44
CA ILE A 236 8.32 47.04 27.35
C ILE A 236 7.09 46.58 26.56
N GLU A 237 6.68 47.33 25.53
CA GLU A 237 5.56 46.95 24.67
C GLU A 237 5.84 45.66 23.88
N LEU A 238 7.08 45.45 23.43
CA LEU A 238 7.49 44.22 22.75
C LEU A 238 7.46 43.02 23.71
N ASP A 239 7.98 43.17 24.93
CA ASP A 239 7.93 42.11 25.95
C ASP A 239 6.48 41.75 26.32
N ASN A 240 5.60 42.74 26.43
CA ASN A 240 4.17 42.51 26.65
C ASN A 240 3.51 41.73 25.49
N GLN A 241 3.90 42.00 24.24
CA GLN A 241 3.41 41.24 23.09
C GLN A 241 3.91 39.79 23.10
N VAL A 242 5.16 39.55 23.50
CA VAL A 242 5.73 38.20 23.66
C VAL A 242 4.99 37.43 24.75
N ILE A 243 4.73 38.04 25.92
CA ILE A 243 3.95 37.42 26.99
C ILE A 243 2.53 37.07 26.51
N LYS A 244 1.88 37.97 25.77
CA LYS A 244 0.54 37.73 25.22
C LYS A 244 0.50 36.58 24.20
N LEU A 245 1.56 36.42 23.40
CA LEU A 245 1.70 35.28 22.49
C LEU A 245 1.95 33.98 23.27
N GLN A 246 2.79 34.00 24.30
CA GLN A 246 3.04 32.85 25.17
C GLN A 246 1.74 32.36 25.84
N MET A 247 0.94 33.28 26.39
CA MET A 247 -0.36 32.93 26.98
C MET A 247 -1.33 32.31 25.99
N LYS A 248 -1.35 32.78 24.73
CA LYS A 248 -2.19 32.19 23.68
C LYS A 248 -1.73 30.78 23.32
N LEU A 249 -0.42 30.56 23.28
CA LEU A 249 0.17 29.24 23.02
C LEU A 249 -0.20 28.27 24.13
N ASP A 250 -0.06 28.67 25.39
CA ASP A 250 -0.44 27.85 26.55
C ASP A 250 -1.93 27.51 26.56
N GLN A 251 -2.81 28.47 26.20
CA GLN A 251 -4.25 28.24 26.04
C GLN A 251 -4.55 27.20 24.94
N GLN A 252 -3.86 27.27 23.79
CA GLN A 252 -4.02 26.28 22.72
C GLN A 252 -3.55 24.89 23.17
N PHE A 253 -2.45 24.80 23.89
CA PHE A 253 -1.98 23.53 24.46
C PHE A 253 -2.98 22.92 25.44
N GLN A 254 -3.58 23.73 26.32
CA GLN A 254 -4.61 23.24 27.25
C GLN A 254 -5.87 22.75 26.50
N TYR A 255 -6.29 23.46 25.46
CA TYR A 255 -7.41 23.03 24.63
C TYR A 255 -7.15 21.68 23.94
N ILE A 256 -5.95 21.51 23.37
CA ILE A 256 -5.55 20.23 22.75
C ILE A 256 -5.55 19.11 23.79
N LEU A 257 -5.00 19.35 24.99
CA LEU A 257 -4.94 18.37 26.07
C LEU A 257 -6.36 17.92 26.49
N GLU A 258 -7.29 18.85 26.66
CA GLU A 258 -8.70 18.52 27.00
C GLU A 258 -9.40 17.76 25.87
N SER A 259 -9.17 18.13 24.61
CA SER A 259 -9.72 17.39 23.47
C SER A 259 -9.23 15.93 23.42
N GLN A 260 -7.96 15.69 23.75
CA GLN A 260 -7.39 14.33 23.81
C GLN A 260 -7.99 13.51 24.97
N LYS A 261 -8.25 14.12 26.13
CA LYS A 261 -8.94 13.44 27.25
C LYS A 261 -10.35 13.02 26.86
N LEU A 262 -11.08 13.87 26.12
CA LEU A 262 -12.43 13.56 25.66
C LEU A 262 -12.44 12.34 24.72
N VAL A 263 -11.59 12.35 23.68
CA VAL A 263 -11.47 11.22 22.75
C VAL A 263 -11.09 9.92 23.48
N LEU A 264 -10.18 9.99 24.45
CA LEU A 264 -9.80 8.82 25.25
C LEU A 264 -10.99 8.26 26.07
N SER A 265 -11.88 9.13 26.55
CA SER A 265 -13.09 8.71 27.28
C SER A 265 -14.11 8.02 26.37
N GLU A 266 -14.30 8.52 25.14
CA GLU A 266 -15.19 7.92 24.14
C GLU A 266 -14.71 6.52 23.72
N ILE A 267 -13.40 6.35 23.49
CA ILE A 267 -12.80 5.05 23.17
C ILE A 267 -13.03 4.04 24.30
N LYS A 268 -12.89 4.47 25.56
CA LYS A 268 -13.16 3.59 26.72
C LYS A 268 -14.62 3.16 26.80
N GLN A 269 -15.55 4.06 26.45
CA GLN A 269 -16.98 3.75 26.43
C GLN A 269 -17.32 2.77 25.31
N GLN A 270 -16.82 2.98 24.09
CA GLN A 270 -17.04 2.08 22.95
C GLN A 270 -16.52 0.67 23.23
N LYS A 271 -15.33 0.56 23.84
CA LYS A 271 -14.78 -0.74 24.23
C LYS A 271 -15.69 -1.49 25.20
N LYS A 272 -16.25 -0.80 26.21
CA LYS A 272 -17.18 -1.40 27.18
C LYS A 272 -18.46 -1.89 26.51
N GLU A 273 -18.96 -1.18 25.50
CA GLU A 273 -20.13 -1.58 24.74
C GLU A 273 -19.87 -2.82 23.88
N GLN A 274 -18.70 -2.91 23.24
CA GLN A 274 -18.28 -4.10 22.50
C GLN A 274 -18.15 -5.33 23.41
N ASP A 275 -17.54 -5.19 24.58
CA ASP A 275 -17.38 -6.29 25.54
C ASP A 275 -18.75 -6.84 25.99
N ASN A 276 -19.74 -5.96 26.22
CA ASN A 276 -21.12 -6.37 26.53
C ASN A 276 -21.80 -7.12 25.37
N GLN A 277 -21.60 -6.70 24.12
CA GLN A 277 -22.18 -7.38 22.96
C GLN A 277 -21.62 -8.78 22.78
N ILE A 278 -20.32 -8.96 23.02
CA ILE A 278 -19.65 -10.27 22.97
C ILE A 278 -20.26 -11.21 24.03
N GLU A 279 -20.50 -10.72 25.25
CA GLU A 279 -21.09 -11.51 26.33
C GLU A 279 -22.51 -12.01 25.98
N ILE A 280 -23.32 -11.15 25.35
CA ILE A 280 -24.67 -11.52 24.89
C ILE A 280 -24.62 -12.63 23.83
N LEU A 281 -23.71 -12.53 22.85
CA LEU A 281 -23.56 -13.52 21.78
C LEU A 281 -23.11 -14.89 22.33
N ILE A 282 -22.20 -14.89 23.30
CA ILE A 282 -21.76 -16.12 23.98
C ILE A 282 -22.94 -16.79 24.69
N LYS A 283 -23.80 -16.00 25.35
CA LYS A 283 -24.99 -16.52 26.04
C LYS A 283 -26.00 -17.15 25.07
N GLN A 284 -26.29 -16.48 23.94
CA GLN A 284 -27.19 -16.98 22.90
C GLN A 284 -26.69 -18.27 22.25
N SER A 285 -25.37 -18.36 21.99
CA SER A 285 -24.75 -19.56 21.45
C SER A 285 -24.91 -20.76 22.39
N ASN A 286 -24.75 -20.54 23.70
CA ASN A 286 -24.87 -21.60 24.71
C ASN A 286 -26.33 -22.07 24.88
N GLU A 287 -27.31 -21.16 24.82
CA GLU A 287 -28.74 -21.50 24.84
C GLU A 287 -29.16 -22.31 23.60
N THR A 288 -28.61 -21.99 22.43
CA THR A 288 -28.89 -22.71 21.17
C THR A 288 -28.33 -24.14 21.21
N LEU A 289 -27.13 -24.34 21.78
CA LEU A 289 -26.50 -25.65 21.93
C LEU A 289 -27.23 -26.58 22.92
N GLN A 290 -27.95 -26.04 23.91
CA GLN A 290 -28.71 -26.83 24.87
C GLN A 290 -30.10 -27.26 24.37
N SER A 291 -30.63 -26.62 23.32
CA SER A 291 -32.00 -26.84 22.84
C SER A 291 -32.18 -27.98 21.83
N ASN A 292 -31.11 -28.66 21.41
CA ASN A 292 -31.13 -29.53 20.21
C ASN A 292 -30.90 -31.03 20.50
N ASN A 293 -31.71 -31.62 21.39
CA ASN A 293 -31.67 -33.06 21.72
C ASN A 293 -32.89 -33.89 21.26
N ASN A 294 -33.88 -33.33 20.55
CA ASN A 294 -35.14 -34.04 20.26
C ASN A 294 -35.58 -33.99 18.78
N VAL A 295 -34.73 -34.42 17.84
CA VAL A 295 -35.13 -34.57 16.41
C VAL A 295 -34.93 -36.01 15.90
N LYS A 296 -34.87 -37.00 16.80
CA LYS A 296 -34.64 -38.41 16.40
C LYS A 296 -35.91 -39.27 16.30
N ASP A 297 -37.04 -38.86 16.87
CA ASP A 297 -38.18 -39.76 17.09
C ASP A 297 -39.48 -39.46 16.31
N ILE A 298 -39.50 -38.46 15.41
CA ILE A 298 -40.72 -38.05 14.70
C ILE A 298 -40.84 -38.68 13.28
N LEU A 299 -39.86 -39.48 12.86
CA LEU A 299 -39.75 -39.97 11.47
C LEU A 299 -40.46 -41.30 11.15
N ILE A 300 -41.08 -41.98 12.12
CA ILE A 300 -41.45 -43.41 11.95
C ILE A 300 -42.92 -43.68 11.58
N ASN A 301 -43.86 -42.73 11.70
CA ASN A 301 -45.30 -43.11 11.72
C ASN A 301 -46.18 -42.64 10.54
N ASN A 302 -45.61 -42.05 9.48
CA ASN A 302 -46.37 -41.64 8.28
C ASN A 302 -46.23 -42.61 7.08
N ASP A 303 -45.63 -43.78 7.31
CA ASP A 303 -44.89 -44.55 6.29
C ASP A 303 -45.69 -45.66 5.57
N SER A 304 -47.00 -45.80 5.79
CA SER A 304 -47.76 -46.92 5.18
C SER A 304 -48.84 -46.50 4.18
N LYS A 305 -49.41 -45.30 4.30
CA LYS A 305 -50.36 -44.74 3.32
C LYS A 305 -49.67 -43.87 2.26
N LEU A 306 -48.52 -43.30 2.59
CA LEU A 306 -47.65 -42.60 1.63
C LEU A 306 -47.03 -43.61 0.66
N THR A 307 -46.65 -44.80 1.15
CA THR A 307 -45.94 -45.84 0.40
C THR A 307 -46.72 -46.38 -0.81
N LEU A 308 -48.04 -46.54 -0.72
CA LEU A 308 -48.85 -47.00 -1.86
C LEU A 308 -49.07 -45.91 -2.93
N LYS A 309 -49.14 -44.64 -2.53
CA LYS A 309 -49.20 -43.50 -3.46
C LYS A 309 -47.81 -43.20 -4.05
N ILE A 310 -46.75 -43.44 -3.28
CA ILE A 310 -45.35 -43.39 -3.70
C ILE A 310 -45.02 -44.52 -4.67
N ILE A 311 -45.55 -45.73 -4.55
CA ILE A 311 -45.28 -46.82 -5.51
C ILE A 311 -45.95 -46.56 -6.87
N GLN A 312 -47.15 -45.96 -6.88
CA GLN A 312 -47.83 -45.59 -8.13
C GLN A 312 -47.22 -44.35 -8.80
N LEU A 313 -46.80 -43.37 -7.99
CA LEU A 313 -45.99 -42.26 -8.49
C LEU A 313 -44.60 -42.76 -8.88
N SER A 314 -43.96 -43.69 -8.17
CA SER A 314 -42.62 -44.19 -8.50
C SER A 314 -42.65 -44.89 -9.84
N LYS A 315 -43.64 -45.73 -10.18
CA LYS A 315 -43.66 -46.36 -11.51
C LYS A 315 -43.76 -45.36 -12.67
N LYS A 316 -44.57 -44.31 -12.50
CA LYS A 316 -44.71 -43.25 -13.51
C LYS A 316 -43.48 -42.34 -13.55
N THR A 317 -42.92 -42.05 -12.38
CA THR A 317 -41.67 -41.33 -12.20
C THR A 317 -40.48 -42.17 -12.66
N ASP A 318 -40.50 -43.50 -12.60
CA ASP A 318 -39.43 -44.42 -12.99
C ASP A 318 -39.39 -44.56 -14.51
N GLU A 319 -40.54 -44.56 -15.18
CA GLU A 319 -40.60 -44.46 -16.65
C GLU A 319 -40.13 -43.10 -17.14
N GLU A 320 -40.59 -42.00 -16.53
CA GLU A 320 -40.07 -40.66 -16.86
C GLU A 320 -38.62 -40.48 -16.42
N PHE A 321 -38.18 -41.08 -15.31
CA PHE A 321 -36.81 -41.06 -14.79
C PHE A 321 -35.91 -41.97 -15.62
N ASN A 322 -36.39 -43.03 -16.25
CA ASN A 322 -35.61 -43.83 -17.20
C ASN A 322 -35.51 -43.15 -18.56
N LYS A 323 -36.56 -42.46 -19.01
CA LYS A 323 -36.49 -41.58 -20.19
C LYS A 323 -35.54 -40.41 -19.95
N THR A 324 -35.68 -39.77 -18.79
CA THR A 324 -34.83 -38.67 -18.35
C THR A 324 -33.43 -39.17 -18.05
N ASN A 325 -33.21 -40.36 -17.48
CA ASN A 325 -31.89 -40.96 -17.25
C ASN A 325 -31.22 -41.42 -18.53
N ASN A 326 -31.95 -41.82 -19.57
CA ASN A 326 -31.33 -42.11 -20.85
C ASN A 326 -30.88 -40.81 -21.52
N ILE A 327 -31.69 -39.75 -21.45
CA ILE A 327 -31.28 -38.39 -21.82
C ILE A 327 -30.16 -37.89 -20.89
N LEU A 328 -30.18 -38.20 -19.60
CA LEU A 328 -29.17 -37.81 -18.61
C LEU A 328 -27.91 -38.67 -18.74
N LYS A 329 -27.97 -39.87 -19.31
CA LYS A 329 -26.83 -40.73 -19.64
C LYS A 329 -26.20 -40.30 -20.95
N GLU A 330 -26.96 -39.88 -21.94
CA GLU A 330 -26.42 -39.23 -23.13
C GLU A 330 -25.82 -37.85 -22.78
N LEU A 331 -26.48 -37.08 -21.91
CA LEU A 331 -25.93 -35.85 -21.36
C LEU A 331 -24.78 -36.12 -20.38
N ASN A 332 -24.78 -37.20 -19.60
CA ASN A 332 -23.68 -37.58 -18.71
C ASN A 332 -22.51 -38.19 -19.46
N ILE A 333 -22.66 -38.79 -20.63
CA ILE A 333 -21.49 -39.17 -21.43
C ILE A 333 -20.77 -37.90 -21.89
N ASN A 334 -21.51 -36.83 -22.20
CA ASN A 334 -20.93 -35.50 -22.42
C ASN A 334 -20.51 -34.80 -21.11
N LYS A 335 -21.20 -35.05 -19.99
CA LYS A 335 -20.91 -34.45 -18.67
C LYS A 335 -19.79 -35.16 -17.93
N THR A 336 -19.49 -36.43 -18.17
CA THR A 336 -18.36 -37.18 -17.58
C THR A 336 -17.06 -36.82 -18.28
N ILE A 337 -17.11 -36.42 -19.55
CA ILE A 337 -16.01 -35.70 -20.21
C ILE A 337 -15.79 -34.32 -19.55
N ILE A 338 -16.85 -33.67 -19.02
CA ILE A 338 -16.78 -32.37 -18.34
C ILE A 338 -16.56 -32.46 -16.81
N GLN A 339 -16.94 -33.55 -16.15
CA GLN A 339 -16.91 -33.76 -14.68
C GLN A 339 -15.65 -34.47 -14.22
N ASN A 340 -14.90 -35.10 -15.13
CA ASN A 340 -13.50 -35.45 -14.86
C ASN A 340 -12.56 -34.23 -14.96
N LEU A 341 -13.08 -33.06 -15.31
CA LEU A 341 -12.46 -31.79 -14.99
C LEU A 341 -13.10 -31.31 -13.68
N ASP A 342 -12.35 -31.40 -12.60
CA ASP A 342 -12.65 -30.74 -11.31
C ASP A 342 -12.61 -29.22 -11.52
N VAL A 343 -13.59 -28.68 -12.26
CA VAL A 343 -13.72 -27.25 -12.54
C VAL A 343 -14.23 -26.62 -11.26
N LYS A 344 -13.28 -26.25 -10.39
CA LYS A 344 -13.55 -25.42 -9.22
C LYS A 344 -14.34 -24.20 -9.67
N THR A 345 -15.60 -24.10 -9.24
CA THR A 345 -16.44 -22.93 -9.49
C THR A 345 -15.79 -21.70 -8.89
N ILE A 346 -15.55 -20.70 -9.73
CA ILE A 346 -14.96 -19.43 -9.32
C ILE A 346 -16.04 -18.60 -8.63
N GLN A 347 -15.79 -18.20 -7.39
CA GLN A 347 -16.70 -17.37 -6.61
C GLN A 347 -16.44 -15.89 -6.87
N PHE A 348 -17.41 -15.20 -7.46
CA PHE A 348 -17.35 -13.74 -7.65
C PHE A 348 -17.97 -13.02 -6.45
N SER A 349 -17.31 -11.99 -5.93
CA SER A 349 -17.91 -11.13 -4.89
C SER A 349 -19.03 -10.26 -5.45
N GLU A 350 -18.90 -9.84 -6.71
CA GLU A 350 -19.87 -9.03 -7.46
C GLU A 350 -19.78 -9.40 -8.96
N HIS A 351 -20.87 -9.22 -9.70
CA HIS A 351 -20.87 -9.40 -11.16
C HIS A 351 -20.28 -8.17 -11.86
N SER A 352 -19.57 -8.38 -12.97
CA SER A 352 -19.11 -7.30 -13.85
C SER A 352 -20.31 -6.66 -14.55
N GLU A 353 -20.36 -5.32 -14.58
CA GLU A 353 -21.34 -4.56 -15.36
C GLU A 353 -20.87 -4.33 -16.81
N ILE A 354 -19.56 -4.50 -17.07
CA ILE A 354 -18.96 -4.23 -18.39
C ILE A 354 -19.02 -5.49 -19.28
N ILE A 355 -18.71 -6.67 -18.75
CA ILE A 355 -18.65 -7.93 -19.49
C ILE A 355 -19.48 -9.01 -18.78
N LYS A 356 -20.16 -9.87 -19.55
CA LYS A 356 -20.88 -11.03 -19.02
C LYS A 356 -19.93 -11.96 -18.24
N THR A 357 -20.36 -12.39 -17.05
CA THR A 357 -19.57 -13.31 -16.18
C THR A 357 -19.15 -14.59 -16.91
N ASP A 358 -19.98 -15.15 -17.79
CA ASP A 358 -19.64 -16.35 -18.56
C ASP A 358 -18.42 -16.14 -19.49
N TYR A 359 -18.26 -14.94 -20.05
CA TYR A 359 -17.08 -14.64 -20.87
C TYR A 359 -15.82 -14.55 -20.01
N LEU A 360 -15.93 -13.91 -18.83
CA LEU A 360 -14.81 -13.82 -17.88
C LEU A 360 -14.34 -15.23 -17.49
N ILE A 361 -15.27 -16.10 -17.09
CA ILE A 361 -14.97 -17.46 -16.65
C ILE A 361 -14.40 -18.28 -17.81
N ASN A 362 -15.12 -18.39 -18.92
CA ASN A 362 -14.78 -19.36 -19.96
C ASN A 362 -13.60 -18.92 -20.82
N ASN A 363 -13.53 -17.64 -21.19
CA ASN A 363 -12.55 -17.19 -22.18
C ASN A 363 -11.27 -16.66 -21.53
N LEU A 364 -11.41 -15.92 -20.43
CA LEU A 364 -10.29 -15.24 -19.79
C LEU A 364 -9.66 -16.07 -18.67
N ILE A 365 -10.44 -16.81 -17.89
CA ILE A 365 -9.90 -17.61 -16.77
C ILE A 365 -9.61 -19.05 -17.23
N ILE A 366 -10.64 -19.82 -17.59
CA ILE A 366 -10.50 -21.21 -18.02
C ILE A 366 -9.72 -21.29 -19.33
N GLY A 367 -10.08 -20.48 -20.34
CA GLY A 367 -9.42 -20.47 -21.64
C GLY A 367 -7.93 -20.12 -21.60
N GLN A 368 -7.49 -19.40 -20.56
CA GLN A 368 -6.06 -19.08 -20.32
C GLN A 368 -5.41 -19.94 -19.23
N GLN A 369 -6.07 -21.04 -18.81
CA GLN A 369 -5.54 -22.00 -17.83
C GLN A 369 -5.10 -21.32 -16.53
N LEU A 370 -5.92 -20.37 -16.07
CA LEU A 370 -5.75 -19.68 -14.80
C LEU A 370 -6.47 -20.47 -13.70
N ASN A 371 -5.77 -20.76 -12.59
CA ASN A 371 -6.28 -21.59 -11.51
C ASN A 371 -6.63 -20.71 -10.29
N PHE A 372 -7.76 -20.01 -10.37
CA PHE A 372 -8.28 -19.19 -9.28
C PHE A 372 -9.59 -19.77 -8.76
N THR A 373 -9.89 -19.56 -7.48
CA THR A 373 -11.16 -20.01 -6.87
C THR A 373 -12.05 -18.84 -6.49
N LYS A 374 -11.50 -17.63 -6.38
CA LYS A 374 -12.24 -16.42 -6.04
C LYS A 374 -11.85 -15.24 -6.94
N ALA A 375 -12.83 -14.41 -7.27
CA ALA A 375 -12.69 -13.13 -7.96
C ALA A 375 -13.39 -12.03 -7.16
N GLU A 376 -12.63 -11.13 -6.54
CA GLU A 376 -13.13 -10.05 -5.71
C GLU A 376 -13.08 -8.71 -6.46
N LEU A 377 -14.22 -8.02 -6.61
CA LEU A 377 -14.28 -6.70 -7.25
C LEU A 377 -13.67 -5.64 -6.32
N ILE A 378 -12.41 -5.29 -6.55
CA ILE A 378 -11.65 -4.37 -5.68
C ILE A 378 -11.71 -2.91 -6.15
N TYR A 379 -12.10 -2.66 -7.39
CA TYR A 379 -12.30 -1.30 -7.90
C TYR A 379 -13.42 -1.28 -8.94
N LYS A 380 -14.29 -0.28 -8.82
CA LYS A 380 -15.37 0.00 -9.77
C LYS A 380 -15.52 1.50 -9.89
N SER A 381 -15.18 2.03 -11.06
CA SER A 381 -15.23 3.48 -11.36
C SER A 381 -16.55 4.18 -10.99
N LYS A 382 -17.71 3.54 -11.16
CA LYS A 382 -19.02 4.08 -10.73
C LYS A 382 -19.15 4.28 -9.22
N ARG A 383 -18.50 3.40 -8.44
CA ARG A 383 -18.52 3.41 -6.96
C ARG A 383 -17.39 4.28 -6.41
N ASP A 384 -16.19 4.12 -6.97
CA ASP A 384 -14.94 4.63 -6.39
C ASP A 384 -14.46 5.92 -7.08
N GLY A 385 -15.10 6.32 -8.19
CA GLY A 385 -14.72 7.45 -9.03
C GLY A 385 -13.71 7.08 -10.12
N LEU A 386 -13.92 7.61 -11.34
CA LEU A 386 -13.03 7.39 -12.48
C LEU A 386 -11.88 8.41 -12.50
N SER A 387 -10.92 8.22 -11.58
CA SER A 387 -9.68 9.01 -11.57
C SER A 387 -8.49 8.14 -11.25
N MET A 388 -7.31 8.58 -11.70
CA MET A 388 -6.04 7.90 -11.42
C MET A 388 -5.79 7.75 -9.92
N ASN A 389 -6.12 8.77 -9.11
CA ASN A 389 -5.96 8.72 -7.66
C ASN A 389 -6.88 7.66 -7.03
N ALA A 390 -8.15 7.62 -7.44
CA ALA A 390 -9.10 6.62 -6.96
C ALA A 390 -8.65 5.20 -7.32
N PHE A 391 -8.13 5.00 -8.54
CA PHE A 391 -7.56 3.73 -8.97
C PHE A 391 -6.41 3.29 -8.05
N TRP A 392 -5.37 4.10 -7.88
CA TRP A 392 -4.21 3.74 -7.06
C TRP A 392 -4.51 3.58 -5.57
N LEU A 393 -5.51 4.28 -5.04
CA LEU A 393 -5.97 4.09 -3.65
C LEU A 393 -6.56 2.69 -3.44
N ASN A 394 -7.25 2.14 -4.44
CA ASN A 394 -7.88 0.82 -4.37
C ASN A 394 -6.95 -0.35 -4.76
N MET A 395 -5.91 -0.08 -5.55
CA MET A 395 -4.94 -1.09 -6.00
C MET A 395 -3.87 -1.48 -4.96
N ARG A 396 -4.02 -1.07 -3.68
CA ARG A 396 -3.06 -1.39 -2.61
C ARG A 396 -3.04 -2.88 -2.21
N LYS A 397 -3.95 -3.69 -2.73
CA LYS A 397 -4.03 -5.13 -2.46
C LYS A 397 -3.03 -5.92 -3.33
N TYR A 398 -2.38 -6.91 -2.74
CA TYR A 398 -1.46 -7.80 -3.43
C TYR A 398 -2.22 -8.97 -4.08
N GLY A 399 -1.91 -9.26 -5.34
CA GLY A 399 -2.34 -10.46 -6.04
C GLY A 399 -2.45 -10.24 -7.54
N SER A 400 -2.86 -11.29 -8.25
CA SER A 400 -3.16 -11.20 -9.67
C SER A 400 -4.45 -10.42 -9.87
N THR A 401 -4.48 -9.57 -10.89
CA THR A 401 -5.64 -8.72 -11.14
C THR A 401 -6.11 -8.83 -12.59
N LEU A 402 -7.42 -8.73 -12.76
CA LEU A 402 -8.09 -8.62 -14.05
C LEU A 402 -8.75 -7.25 -14.15
N LEU A 403 -8.16 -6.38 -14.97
CA LEU A 403 -8.68 -5.05 -15.28
C LEU A 403 -9.54 -5.12 -16.54
N ILE A 404 -10.70 -4.46 -16.49
CA ILE A 404 -11.65 -4.33 -17.59
C ILE A 404 -11.95 -2.84 -17.75
N ALA A 405 -11.80 -2.30 -18.96
CA ALA A 405 -12.08 -0.92 -19.29
C ALA A 405 -13.00 -0.82 -20.51
N LYS A 406 -14.06 0.00 -20.38
CA LYS A 406 -14.98 0.38 -21.44
C LYS A 406 -14.72 1.82 -21.85
N PHE A 407 -14.62 2.05 -23.14
CA PHE A 407 -14.28 3.34 -23.73
C PHE A 407 -15.50 4.04 -24.35
N HIS A 408 -15.40 5.35 -24.58
CA HIS A 408 -16.47 6.14 -25.21
C HIS A 408 -16.85 5.64 -26.62
N ASN A 409 -15.89 5.05 -27.34
CA ASN A 409 -16.08 4.47 -28.67
C ASN A 409 -16.70 3.06 -28.61
N SER A 410 -17.21 2.64 -27.43
CA SER A 410 -17.79 1.33 -27.15
C SER A 410 -16.82 0.14 -27.22
N GLU A 411 -15.52 0.38 -27.36
CA GLU A 411 -14.55 -0.69 -27.23
C GLU A 411 -14.39 -1.10 -25.77
N ILE A 412 -14.19 -2.40 -25.57
CA ILE A 412 -13.91 -2.99 -24.27
C ILE A 412 -12.59 -3.72 -24.38
N VAL A 413 -11.62 -3.29 -23.59
CA VAL A 413 -10.29 -3.91 -23.52
C VAL A 413 -9.94 -4.17 -22.07
N GLY A 414 -8.93 -4.98 -21.85
CA GLY A 414 -8.44 -5.19 -20.51
C GLY A 414 -7.11 -5.89 -20.49
N ALA A 415 -6.68 -6.18 -19.26
CA ALA A 415 -5.43 -6.83 -18.99
C ALA A 415 -5.59 -7.74 -17.79
N PHE A 416 -4.99 -8.92 -17.87
CA PHE A 416 -4.71 -9.74 -16.71
C PHE A 416 -3.22 -9.63 -16.39
N THR A 417 -2.90 -9.31 -15.14
CA THR A 417 -1.51 -9.31 -14.66
C THR A 417 -1.35 -10.21 -13.46
N GLN A 418 -0.32 -11.04 -13.50
CA GLN A 418 0.15 -11.79 -12.34
C GLN A 418 0.84 -10.93 -11.29
N PRO A 419 1.80 -10.05 -11.64
CA PRO A 419 2.40 -9.18 -10.65
C PRO A 419 1.36 -8.17 -10.11
N PRO A 420 1.42 -7.87 -8.81
CA PRO A 420 0.55 -6.87 -8.20
C PRO A 420 0.89 -5.46 -8.67
N TYR A 421 -0.09 -4.58 -8.60
CA TYR A 421 0.11 -3.14 -8.73
C TYR A 421 0.92 -2.60 -7.56
N ILE A 422 2.22 -2.44 -7.74
CA ILE A 422 3.10 -1.80 -6.75
C ILE A 422 3.39 -0.38 -7.24
N PRO A 423 2.67 0.64 -6.75
CA PRO A 423 2.93 2.02 -7.17
C PRO A 423 4.36 2.41 -6.80
N SER A 424 5.17 2.75 -7.82
CA SER A 424 6.51 3.31 -7.67
C SER A 424 6.50 4.80 -7.96
N PHE A 425 7.32 5.59 -7.27
CA PHE A 425 7.45 7.03 -7.58
C PHE A 425 8.17 7.26 -8.91
N TYR A 426 9.22 6.49 -9.17
CA TYR A 426 10.02 6.58 -10.38
C TYR A 426 9.44 5.75 -11.53
N GLY A 427 8.60 4.78 -11.18
CA GLY A 427 7.98 3.86 -12.10
C GLY A 427 8.91 2.70 -12.42
N ASP A 428 8.43 1.49 -12.17
CA ASP A 428 9.18 0.27 -12.38
C ASP A 428 8.35 -0.71 -13.21
N TYR A 429 9.04 -1.47 -14.06
CA TYR A 429 8.43 -2.60 -14.74
C TYR A 429 8.42 -3.83 -13.84
N MET A 430 7.30 -4.53 -13.83
CA MET A 430 7.10 -5.76 -13.10
C MET A 430 7.30 -6.97 -14.02
N VAL A 431 7.97 -7.98 -13.47
CA VAL A 431 8.26 -9.24 -14.16
C VAL A 431 7.16 -10.26 -13.87
N ASP A 432 6.64 -10.89 -14.92
CA ASP A 432 5.75 -12.05 -14.79
C ASP A 432 6.51 -13.35 -15.00
N ASN A 433 6.95 -14.00 -13.92
CA ASN A 433 7.69 -15.25 -14.03
C ASN A 433 6.85 -16.44 -14.53
N THR A 434 5.53 -16.30 -14.61
CA THR A 434 4.61 -17.38 -15.00
C THR A 434 4.22 -17.34 -16.48
N TYR A 435 4.51 -16.23 -17.18
CA TYR A 435 4.06 -15.98 -18.55
C TYR A 435 2.53 -16.09 -18.73
N LYS A 436 1.77 -15.80 -17.67
CA LYS A 436 0.29 -15.89 -17.70
C LYS A 436 -0.39 -14.55 -17.90
N SER A 437 0.33 -13.44 -17.81
CA SER A 437 -0.21 -12.11 -18.10
C SER A 437 -0.60 -12.01 -19.57
N PHE A 438 -1.70 -11.32 -19.85
CA PHE A 438 -2.19 -11.11 -21.21
C PHE A 438 -2.99 -9.82 -21.29
N LEU A 439 -3.07 -9.28 -22.51
CA LEU A 439 -4.06 -8.27 -22.87
C LEU A 439 -5.22 -8.95 -23.59
N PHE A 440 -6.40 -8.33 -23.56
CA PHE A 440 -7.52 -8.78 -24.36
C PHE A 440 -8.32 -7.60 -24.92
N SER A 441 -8.95 -7.84 -26.07
CA SER A 441 -9.95 -6.96 -26.66
C SER A 441 -11.24 -7.76 -26.80
N TYR A 442 -12.25 -7.42 -26.01
CA TYR A 442 -13.55 -8.07 -26.06
C TYR A 442 -14.24 -7.78 -27.39
N THR A 443 -14.18 -6.53 -27.84
CA THR A 443 -14.80 -6.08 -29.11
C THR A 443 -14.17 -6.74 -30.34
N LYS A 444 -12.87 -7.04 -30.31
CA LYS A 444 -12.17 -7.76 -31.39
C LYS A 444 -12.14 -9.28 -31.17
N ASN A 445 -12.66 -9.77 -30.05
CA ASN A 445 -12.58 -11.16 -29.60
C ASN A 445 -11.16 -11.75 -29.70
N GLN A 446 -10.18 -11.00 -29.18
CA GLN A 446 -8.76 -11.35 -29.29
C GLN A 446 -8.05 -11.30 -27.93
N ILE A 447 -7.14 -12.24 -27.72
CA ILE A 447 -6.25 -12.31 -26.54
C ILE A 447 -4.81 -12.23 -27.04
N TYR A 448 -4.00 -11.43 -26.36
CA TYR A 448 -2.61 -11.17 -26.69
C TYR A 448 -1.74 -11.63 -25.52
N LYS A 449 -1.09 -12.79 -25.68
CA LYS A 449 -0.29 -13.42 -24.61
C LYS A 449 1.04 -12.71 -24.43
N VAL A 450 1.62 -12.76 -23.24
CA VAL A 450 2.95 -12.21 -23.00
C VAL A 450 4.03 -13.04 -23.74
N LYS A 451 4.92 -12.36 -24.47
CA LYS A 451 6.15 -12.95 -25.04
C LYS A 451 7.43 -12.46 -24.38
N ASP A 452 7.43 -11.22 -23.85
CA ASP A 452 8.52 -10.70 -23.02
C ASP A 452 8.00 -10.43 -21.62
N ASN A 453 8.38 -11.29 -20.69
CA ASN A 453 7.85 -11.24 -19.35
C ASN A 453 8.50 -10.18 -18.44
N LYS A 454 9.53 -9.46 -18.91
CA LYS A 454 10.25 -8.47 -18.08
C LYS A 454 9.51 -7.14 -17.95
N PHE A 455 8.60 -6.86 -18.88
CA PHE A 455 7.97 -5.54 -19.01
C PHE A 455 6.44 -5.61 -18.97
N THR A 456 5.87 -6.60 -18.27
CA THR A 456 4.42 -6.89 -18.33
C THR A 456 3.53 -5.77 -17.82
N LEU A 457 3.93 -5.13 -16.71
CA LEU A 457 3.19 -4.08 -16.05
C LEU A 457 4.16 -2.99 -15.59
N TYR A 458 3.96 -1.76 -16.03
CA TYR A 458 4.65 -0.57 -15.52
C TYR A 458 3.74 0.16 -14.55
N SER A 459 4.22 0.33 -13.31
CA SER A 459 3.47 0.95 -12.23
C SER A 459 4.17 2.20 -11.73
N LYS A 460 3.57 3.38 -11.95
CA LYS A 460 4.06 4.67 -11.47
C LYS A 460 2.92 5.48 -10.84
N TYR A 461 3.10 5.98 -9.62
CA TYR A 461 2.03 6.61 -8.81
C TYR A 461 1.28 7.75 -9.51
N MET A 462 1.97 8.51 -10.38
CA MET A 462 1.43 9.68 -11.08
C MET A 462 1.02 9.39 -12.53
N VAL A 463 0.90 8.12 -12.90
CA VAL A 463 0.44 7.70 -14.22
C VAL A 463 -0.51 6.53 -14.03
N GLY A 464 -1.52 6.39 -14.88
CA GLY A 464 -2.37 5.20 -14.82
C GLY A 464 -1.61 3.94 -15.27
N PRO A 465 -2.24 2.75 -15.17
CA PRO A 465 -1.55 1.50 -15.43
C PRO A 465 -1.13 1.40 -16.90
N GLN A 466 0.09 0.89 -17.11
CA GLN A 466 0.65 0.64 -18.42
C GLN A 466 1.08 -0.81 -18.50
N PHE A 467 0.80 -1.45 -19.62
CA PHE A 467 1.10 -2.86 -19.84
C PHE A 467 2.00 -2.98 -21.06
N GLY A 468 3.11 -3.70 -20.90
CA GLY A 468 4.11 -3.86 -21.93
C GLY A 468 5.10 -2.69 -22.02
N GLN A 469 6.27 -2.97 -22.60
CA GLN A 469 7.22 -1.98 -23.06
C GLN A 469 6.66 -1.27 -24.29
N GLY A 470 6.86 0.05 -24.46
CA GLY A 470 6.39 0.74 -25.66
C GLY A 470 4.91 1.12 -25.67
N PRO A 471 4.35 1.39 -24.48
CA PRO A 471 3.26 0.63 -23.86
C PRO A 471 2.27 -0.01 -24.85
N ASP A 472 2.25 -1.36 -24.88
CA ASP A 472 1.28 -2.12 -25.68
C ASP A 472 -0.16 -1.75 -25.33
N LEU A 473 -0.43 -1.45 -24.05
CA LEU A 473 -1.65 -0.77 -23.59
C LEU A 473 -1.30 0.25 -22.51
N SER A 474 -1.76 1.48 -22.70
CA SER A 474 -1.52 2.61 -21.81
C SER A 474 -2.85 3.23 -21.40
N LEU A 475 -3.19 3.19 -20.12
CA LEU A 475 -4.40 3.81 -19.57
C LEU A 475 -4.00 5.03 -18.75
N GLN A 476 -3.77 6.18 -19.39
CA GLN A 476 -3.25 7.39 -18.72
C GLN A 476 -4.23 8.56 -18.75
N GLY A 477 -3.85 9.64 -18.06
CA GLY A 477 -4.65 10.84 -17.88
C GLY A 477 -5.28 10.85 -16.48
N GLN A 478 -5.50 12.06 -15.93
CA GLN A 478 -6.07 12.21 -14.59
C GLN A 478 -7.45 11.54 -14.48
N GLU A 479 -8.21 11.56 -15.58
CA GLU A 479 -9.53 10.93 -15.75
C GLU A 479 -9.50 9.82 -16.82
N PHE A 480 -8.34 9.22 -17.07
CA PHE A 480 -8.16 8.20 -18.11
C PHE A 480 -8.56 8.64 -19.53
N ASP A 481 -8.23 9.89 -19.88
CA ASP A 481 -8.52 10.56 -21.16
C ASP A 481 -7.36 10.53 -22.17
N GLN A 482 -6.21 9.96 -21.78
CA GLN A 482 -5.00 9.85 -22.59
C GLN A 482 -4.60 8.40 -22.79
N CYS A 483 -5.55 7.57 -23.22
CA CYS A 483 -5.30 6.15 -23.43
C CYS A 483 -4.70 5.90 -24.82
N SER A 484 -3.79 4.93 -24.93
CA SER A 484 -3.19 4.53 -26.20
C SER A 484 -2.84 3.04 -26.18
N SER A 485 -2.66 2.46 -27.36
CA SER A 485 -2.18 1.08 -27.50
C SER A 485 -1.30 0.98 -28.73
N ASN A 486 -0.23 0.21 -28.59
CA ASN A 486 0.79 0.02 -29.59
C ASN A 486 1.37 -1.39 -29.43
N ILE A 487 0.58 -2.40 -29.77
CA ILE A 487 0.84 -3.79 -29.48
C ILE A 487 1.97 -4.39 -30.32
N GLY A 488 2.64 -5.39 -29.75
CA GLY A 488 3.67 -6.19 -30.41
C GLY A 488 5.06 -6.03 -29.81
N TYR A 489 5.22 -5.30 -28.71
CA TYR A 489 6.49 -5.18 -28.00
C TYR A 489 6.64 -6.28 -26.95
N THR A 490 5.74 -6.33 -25.97
CA THR A 490 5.76 -7.27 -24.84
C THR A 490 4.71 -8.38 -25.00
N TYR A 491 3.56 -8.05 -25.58
CA TYR A 491 2.50 -9.00 -25.89
C TYR A 491 2.55 -9.43 -27.36
N GLU A 492 2.14 -10.66 -27.62
CA GLU A 492 2.12 -11.29 -28.94
C GLU A 492 1.10 -10.60 -29.84
N HIS A 493 1.50 -10.36 -31.10
CA HIS A 493 0.64 -9.87 -32.15
C HIS A 493 0.99 -10.59 -33.45
N VAL A 494 -0.03 -11.02 -34.19
CA VAL A 494 0.17 -11.81 -35.43
C VAL A 494 0.68 -10.94 -36.58
N GLN A 495 0.37 -9.64 -36.58
CA GLN A 495 0.86 -8.67 -37.56
C GLN A 495 2.08 -7.88 -37.04
N GLN A 496 2.67 -7.03 -37.88
CA GLN A 496 3.84 -6.20 -37.52
C GLN A 496 3.58 -5.36 -36.26
N LYS A 497 4.65 -5.04 -35.52
CA LYS A 497 4.62 -4.13 -34.37
C LYS A 497 3.97 -2.80 -34.76
N GLY A 498 3.12 -2.22 -33.92
CA GLY A 498 2.50 -0.93 -34.24
C GLY A 498 0.98 -0.92 -34.19
N ASP A 499 0.34 -2.09 -34.16
CA ASP A 499 -1.12 -2.17 -34.15
C ASP A 499 -1.71 -1.73 -32.81
N SER A 500 -3.02 -1.50 -32.76
CA SER A 500 -3.68 -1.08 -31.52
C SER A 500 -4.79 -2.05 -31.13
N ILE A 501 -4.92 -2.36 -29.84
CA ILE A 501 -6.04 -3.18 -29.33
C ILE A 501 -7.38 -2.42 -29.35
N MET A 502 -7.31 -1.08 -29.51
CA MET A 502 -8.44 -0.14 -29.57
C MET A 502 -8.27 0.90 -30.69
N LYS A 503 -9.33 1.52 -31.18
CA LYS A 503 -9.32 2.56 -32.20
C LYS A 503 -9.04 3.93 -31.59
N GLY A 504 -7.93 4.54 -31.99
CA GLY A 504 -7.54 5.90 -31.60
C GLY A 504 -7.08 6.00 -30.14
N SER A 505 -7.30 7.17 -29.54
CA SER A 505 -6.99 7.45 -28.13
C SER A 505 -8.26 7.77 -27.33
N PRO A 506 -9.17 6.79 -27.15
CA PRO A 506 -10.46 7.07 -26.55
C PRO A 506 -10.35 7.28 -25.02
N LYS A 507 -11.25 8.10 -24.47
CA LYS A 507 -11.46 8.22 -23.01
C LYS A 507 -12.21 6.99 -22.45
N ILE A 508 -11.79 6.53 -21.28
CA ILE A 508 -12.51 5.49 -20.51
C ILE A 508 -13.80 6.09 -19.94
N ILE A 509 -14.90 5.33 -19.99
CA ILE A 509 -16.17 5.71 -19.36
C ILE A 509 -16.51 4.82 -18.16
N GLU A 510 -16.04 3.57 -18.15
CA GLU A 510 -16.23 2.64 -17.04
C GLU A 510 -14.99 1.74 -16.93
N MET A 511 -14.57 1.47 -15.70
CA MET A 511 -13.47 0.56 -15.36
C MET A 511 -13.85 -0.30 -14.14
N GLU A 512 -13.48 -1.57 -14.21
CA GLU A 512 -13.61 -2.57 -13.14
C GLU A 512 -12.28 -3.32 -12.97
N VAL A 513 -11.91 -3.65 -11.74
CA VAL A 513 -10.74 -4.50 -11.45
C VAL A 513 -11.11 -5.59 -10.46
N PHE A 514 -10.86 -6.84 -10.83
CA PHE A 514 -11.03 -8.00 -9.99
C PHE A 514 -9.68 -8.49 -9.46
N LEU A 515 -9.58 -8.72 -8.16
CA LEU A 515 -8.49 -9.45 -7.52
C LEU A 515 -8.80 -10.94 -7.60
N LEU A 516 -7.87 -11.72 -8.17
CA LEU A 516 -8.03 -13.15 -8.37
C LEU A 516 -7.14 -13.91 -7.36
N SER A 517 -7.74 -14.83 -6.60
CA SER A 517 -7.06 -15.61 -5.53
C SER A 517 -7.41 -17.09 -5.53
#